data_AF-A0A7W1QT97-F1
#
_entry.id   AF-A0A7W1QT97-F1
#
_cell.length_a   1.000
_cell.length_b   1.000
_cell.length_c   1.000
_cell.angle_alpha   90.00
_cell.angle_beta   90.00
_cell.angle_gamma   90.00
#
_symmetry.space_group_name_H-M   'P 1'
#
loop_
_entity.id
_entity.type
_entity.pdbx_description
1 polymer ?
#
loop_
_entity_poly.entity_id
_entity_poly.type
_entity_poly.pdbx_seq_one_letter_code
_entity_poly.pdbx_strand_id
1 'polypeptide(L)'
;FGRIYTKAPKPASTNIVPIPSPDPDAEGRRLVGVQVDGQILRGFPTPSGRLEFYSRTLTDWGWAEYSLPTYIKSHIHRERLATDETVLISTFRLPVQIHTRSANAKWLDEIAHTNPLWIHPSHASRLSVQTGDLVRVETEIGYFVVRAWVTEGIRPDVVACSHHMGRWKLSDEGQRQLMATVSLAHEGSEWGLKRQRGVAPYETSDSDTLRIWWTDVGVHQNLTFPVHPDPVSGMHCWHQAVRVKRAEVGDKYGDISVDTQKSREAYKRWLGLTRPADTHSPDGTRRPYWLLRPLKPAREFYRLPEEKELVS
;
A
#
# COMPACT_ATOMS: atom_id res chain seq x y z
N PHE A 1 -23.92 -25.05 13.70
CA PHE A 1 -22.55 -25.55 13.47
C PHE A 1 -21.97 -26.39 14.62
N GLY A 2 -22.75 -26.92 15.58
CA GLY A 2 -22.19 -27.72 16.69
C GLY A 2 -21.18 -26.94 17.56
N ARG A 3 -21.40 -25.63 17.75
CA ARG A 3 -20.47 -24.75 18.48
C ARG A 3 -20.51 -25.09 19.97
N ILE A 4 -19.33 -25.09 20.60
CA ILE A 4 -19.16 -25.36 22.02
C ILE A 4 -18.72 -24.08 22.73
N TYR A 5 -19.46 -23.72 23.78
CA TYR A 5 -19.28 -22.49 24.53
C TYR A 5 -18.99 -22.78 26.00
N THR A 6 -18.23 -21.89 26.65
CA THR A 6 -17.94 -22.01 28.09
C THR A 6 -18.05 -20.67 28.83
N LYS A 7 -18.40 -20.76 30.11
CA LYS A 7 -18.30 -19.66 31.09
C LYS A 7 -16.90 -19.57 31.71
N ALA A 8 -16.06 -20.58 31.52
CA ALA A 8 -14.72 -20.60 32.10
C ALA A 8 -13.90 -19.40 31.60
N PRO A 9 -13.13 -18.75 32.50
CA PRO A 9 -12.31 -17.61 32.13
C PRO A 9 -11.31 -17.99 31.03
N LYS A 10 -10.99 -17.02 30.16
CA LYS A 10 -9.96 -17.23 29.14
C LYS A 10 -8.62 -17.45 29.85
N PRO A 11 -7.87 -18.53 29.55
CA PRO A 11 -6.54 -18.72 30.11
C PRO A 11 -5.64 -17.53 29.80
N ALA A 12 -4.79 -17.16 30.77
CA ALA A 12 -3.76 -16.16 30.54
C ALA A 12 -2.82 -16.63 29.43
N SER A 13 -2.49 -15.74 28.50
CA SER A 13 -1.51 -16.02 27.43
C SER A 13 -0.24 -15.25 27.72
N THR A 14 0.90 -15.94 27.69
CA THR A 14 2.24 -15.32 27.80
C THR A 14 2.56 -14.43 26.59
N ASN A 15 1.93 -14.71 25.44
CA ASN A 15 2.09 -13.94 24.20
C ASN A 15 0.77 -13.28 23.82
N ILE A 16 0.76 -11.94 23.72
CA ILE A 16 -0.40 -11.19 23.24
C ILE A 16 -0.36 -11.16 21.71
N VAL A 17 -0.84 -12.24 21.09
CA VAL A 17 -1.09 -12.26 19.64
C VAL A 17 -2.56 -11.89 19.41
N PRO A 18 -2.85 -10.81 18.65
CA PRO A 18 -4.20 -10.50 18.25
C PRO A 18 -4.84 -11.70 17.51
N ILE A 19 -6.02 -12.11 17.95
CA ILE A 19 -6.82 -13.16 17.30
C ILE A 19 -8.21 -12.63 16.98
N PRO A 20 -8.89 -13.17 15.95
CA PRO A 20 -10.32 -12.91 15.76
C PRO A 20 -11.09 -13.24 17.04
N SER A 21 -12.18 -12.53 17.27
CA SER A 21 -12.99 -12.63 18.49
C SER A 21 -14.47 -12.82 18.13
N PRO A 22 -14.86 -14.04 17.72
CA PRO A 22 -16.25 -14.40 17.50
C PRO A 22 -17.14 -13.97 18.67
N ASP A 23 -18.36 -13.55 18.36
CA ASP A 23 -19.30 -13.13 19.38
C ASP A 23 -19.64 -14.28 20.34
N PRO A 24 -19.88 -13.95 21.63
CA PRO A 24 -20.40 -14.92 22.57
C PRO A 24 -21.80 -15.39 22.14
N ASP A 25 -22.29 -16.47 22.75
CA ASP A 25 -23.70 -16.81 22.63
C ASP A 25 -24.61 -15.86 23.44
N ALA A 26 -25.93 -16.10 23.39
CA ALA A 26 -26.92 -15.28 24.06
C ALA A 26 -26.73 -15.20 25.59
N GLU A 27 -26.08 -16.20 26.19
CA GLU A 27 -25.76 -16.24 27.62
C GLU A 27 -24.38 -15.65 27.95
N GLY A 28 -23.71 -15.02 26.97
CA GLY A 28 -22.40 -14.40 27.14
C GLY A 28 -21.23 -15.39 27.20
N ARG A 29 -21.46 -16.67 26.87
CA ARG A 29 -20.42 -17.71 26.93
C ARG A 29 -19.48 -17.58 25.73
N ARG A 30 -18.20 -17.88 25.95
CA ARG A 30 -17.14 -17.77 24.93
C ARG A 30 -17.07 -19.03 24.08
N LEU A 31 -16.98 -18.88 22.76
CA LEU A 31 -16.67 -19.97 21.83
C LEU A 31 -15.31 -20.59 22.16
N VAL A 32 -15.28 -21.91 22.39
CA VAL A 32 -14.04 -22.65 22.72
C VAL A 32 -13.82 -23.89 21.87
N GLY A 33 -14.83 -24.30 21.11
CA GLY A 33 -14.71 -25.46 20.26
C GLY A 33 -15.87 -25.64 19.30
N VAL A 34 -15.76 -26.71 18.53
CA VAL A 34 -16.76 -27.16 17.58
C VAL A 34 -16.84 -28.69 17.66
N GLN A 35 -18.05 -29.22 17.64
CA GLN A 35 -18.31 -30.65 17.55
C GLN A 35 -18.25 -31.09 16.08
N VAL A 36 -17.40 -32.09 15.82
CA VAL A 36 -17.19 -32.72 14.51
C VAL A 36 -17.14 -34.22 14.76
N ASP A 37 -18.02 -34.97 14.09
CA ASP A 37 -18.07 -36.44 14.14
C ASP A 37 -18.06 -37.02 15.57
N GLY A 38 -18.85 -36.40 16.46
CA GLY A 38 -18.97 -36.82 17.87
C GLY A 38 -17.85 -36.34 18.79
N GLN A 39 -16.79 -35.71 18.27
CA GLN A 39 -15.66 -35.19 19.05
C GLN A 39 -15.70 -33.67 19.19
N ILE A 40 -15.30 -33.17 20.36
CA ILE A 40 -15.12 -31.73 20.60
C ILE A 40 -13.68 -31.34 20.22
N LEU A 41 -13.55 -30.47 19.23
CA LEU A 41 -12.27 -29.95 18.75
C LEU A 41 -12.18 -28.44 19.01
N ARG A 42 -10.98 -27.88 19.04
CA ARG A 42 -10.74 -26.43 19.29
C ARG A 42 -11.43 -25.50 18.29
N GLY A 43 -11.60 -25.95 17.04
CA GLY A 43 -12.17 -25.14 15.96
C GLY A 43 -11.29 -23.97 15.52
N PHE A 44 -11.69 -23.31 14.45
CA PHE A 44 -11.11 -22.05 13.97
C PHE A 44 -11.78 -20.86 14.68
N PRO A 45 -11.09 -19.72 14.87
CA PRO A 45 -11.68 -18.53 15.47
C PRO A 45 -12.57 -17.77 14.46
N THR A 46 -13.54 -18.46 13.88
CA THR A 46 -14.54 -17.95 12.92
C THR A 46 -15.94 -18.00 13.54
N PRO A 47 -16.94 -17.28 12.99
CA PRO A 47 -18.31 -17.34 13.49
C PRO A 47 -18.92 -18.75 13.57
N SER A 48 -18.57 -19.63 12.63
CA SER A 48 -18.99 -21.04 12.61
C SER A 48 -18.15 -21.96 13.50
N GLY A 49 -16.94 -21.55 13.89
CA GLY A 49 -15.95 -22.42 14.53
C GLY A 49 -15.20 -23.35 13.55
N ARG A 50 -15.45 -23.24 12.23
CA ARG A 50 -14.88 -24.06 11.16
C ARG A 50 -14.10 -23.20 10.15
N LEU A 51 -13.36 -23.83 9.24
CA LEU A 51 -12.80 -23.13 8.09
C LEU A 51 -13.95 -22.72 7.15
N GLU A 52 -14.19 -21.42 6.99
CA GLU A 52 -15.31 -20.90 6.20
C GLU A 52 -14.91 -20.70 4.74
N PHE A 53 -15.25 -21.66 3.88
CA PHE A 53 -15.15 -21.47 2.42
C PHE A 53 -16.21 -20.48 1.92
N TYR A 54 -17.44 -20.61 2.42
CA TYR A 54 -18.51 -19.65 2.24
C TYR A 54 -18.52 -18.66 3.39
N SER A 55 -18.36 -17.37 3.08
CA SER A 55 -18.41 -16.28 4.06
C SER A 55 -19.82 -15.73 4.16
N ARG A 56 -20.53 -16.19 5.20
CA ARG A 56 -21.79 -15.57 5.61
C ARG A 56 -21.59 -14.10 6.00
N THR A 57 -20.44 -13.76 6.60
CA THR A 57 -20.11 -12.37 6.95
C THR A 57 -20.08 -11.47 5.71
N LEU A 58 -19.49 -11.90 4.60
CA LEU A 58 -19.52 -11.09 3.38
C LEU A 58 -20.94 -10.92 2.85
N THR A 59 -21.75 -11.99 2.85
CA THR A 59 -23.15 -11.94 2.42
C THR A 59 -23.98 -10.98 3.27
N ASP A 60 -23.94 -11.13 4.59
CA ASP A 60 -24.72 -10.32 5.54
C ASP A 60 -24.30 -8.83 5.50
N TRP A 61 -23.06 -8.53 5.07
CA TRP A 61 -22.54 -7.17 4.89
C TRP A 61 -22.65 -6.66 3.45
N GLY A 62 -23.50 -7.30 2.64
CA GLY A 62 -23.87 -6.88 1.30
C GLY A 62 -23.00 -7.47 0.17
N TRP A 63 -21.87 -8.11 0.44
CA TRP A 63 -20.91 -8.66 -0.53
C TRP A 63 -21.14 -10.13 -0.88
N ALA A 64 -22.39 -10.49 -1.20
CA ALA A 64 -22.77 -11.86 -1.54
C ALA A 64 -22.00 -12.42 -2.75
N GLU A 65 -21.68 -11.59 -3.74
CA GLU A 65 -20.91 -11.97 -4.94
C GLU A 65 -19.46 -12.41 -4.63
N TYR A 66 -18.93 -12.04 -3.47
CA TYR A 66 -17.60 -12.42 -2.99
C TYR A 66 -17.66 -13.39 -1.80
N SER A 67 -18.84 -13.95 -1.51
CA SER A 67 -19.02 -14.91 -0.41
C SER A 67 -18.26 -16.22 -0.62
N LEU A 68 -17.86 -16.54 -1.85
CA LEU A 68 -16.95 -17.62 -2.21
C LEU A 68 -15.72 -17.06 -2.92
N PRO A 69 -14.55 -17.74 -2.86
CA PRO A 69 -13.40 -17.38 -3.67
C PRO A 69 -13.77 -17.33 -5.16
N THR A 70 -13.49 -16.20 -5.79
CA THR A 70 -13.83 -15.95 -7.19
C THR A 70 -12.77 -15.06 -7.86
N TYR A 71 -12.88 -14.88 -9.17
CA TYR A 71 -12.00 -14.01 -9.92
C TYR A 71 -12.51 -12.55 -9.88
N ILE A 72 -11.66 -11.64 -9.40
CA ILE A 72 -11.95 -10.21 -9.33
C ILE A 72 -10.98 -9.47 -10.26
N LYS A 73 -11.51 -8.77 -11.27
CA LYS A 73 -10.71 -7.90 -12.13
C LYS A 73 -10.33 -6.65 -11.33
N SER A 74 -9.02 -6.44 -11.11
CA SER A 74 -8.49 -5.25 -10.43
C SER A 74 -8.55 -4.00 -11.31
N HIS A 75 -8.36 -2.82 -10.73
CA HIS A 75 -8.29 -1.56 -11.47
C HIS A 75 -7.18 -1.53 -12.54
N ILE A 76 -6.07 -2.27 -12.34
CA ILE A 76 -4.99 -2.45 -13.33
C ILE A 76 -5.19 -3.62 -14.30
N HIS A 77 -6.37 -4.24 -14.34
CA HIS A 77 -6.65 -5.32 -15.28
C HIS A 77 -6.54 -4.80 -16.72
N ARG A 78 -5.98 -5.58 -17.65
CA ARG A 78 -5.73 -5.17 -19.05
C ARG A 78 -6.93 -4.56 -19.78
N GLU A 79 -8.15 -4.99 -19.45
CA GLU A 79 -9.39 -4.46 -20.03
C GLU A 79 -9.77 -3.07 -19.52
N ARG A 80 -9.13 -2.61 -18.45
CA ARG A 80 -9.34 -1.28 -17.84
C ARG A 80 -8.19 -0.32 -18.14
N LEU A 81 -7.09 -0.81 -18.71
CA LEU A 81 -5.95 0.01 -19.10
C LEU A 81 -6.25 0.70 -20.43
N ALA A 82 -5.86 1.96 -20.54
CA ALA A 82 -5.79 2.62 -21.85
C ALA A 82 -4.72 1.94 -22.73
N THR A 83 -4.79 2.14 -24.04
CA THR A 83 -3.87 1.51 -25.01
C THR A 83 -2.42 1.91 -24.81
N ASP A 84 -2.18 3.07 -24.21
CA ASP A 84 -0.85 3.63 -23.92
C ASP A 84 -0.43 3.45 -22.44
N GLU A 85 -1.23 2.75 -21.64
CA GLU A 85 -0.93 2.45 -20.25
C GLU A 85 -0.26 1.09 -20.07
N THR A 86 0.54 1.00 -19.02
CA THR A 86 1.18 -0.22 -18.53
C THR A 86 0.98 -0.34 -17.02
N VAL A 87 1.25 -1.52 -16.47
CA VAL A 87 1.20 -1.74 -15.02
C VAL A 87 2.54 -1.38 -14.40
N LEU A 88 2.53 -0.52 -13.39
CA LEU A 88 3.65 -0.28 -12.49
C LEU A 88 3.54 -1.17 -11.25
N ILE A 89 4.53 -2.04 -11.08
CA ILE A 89 4.79 -2.71 -9.80
C ILE A 89 5.60 -1.77 -8.91
N SER A 90 4.89 -1.05 -8.05
CA SER A 90 5.46 -0.06 -7.13
C SER A 90 6.01 -0.65 -5.82
N THR A 91 5.68 -1.91 -5.53
CA THR A 91 5.96 -2.57 -4.24
C THR A 91 7.07 -3.61 -4.31
N PHE A 92 7.75 -3.72 -5.46
CA PHE A 92 8.80 -4.71 -5.63
C PHE A 92 9.96 -4.41 -4.68
N ARG A 93 10.54 -5.47 -4.12
CA ARG A 93 11.57 -5.35 -3.09
C ARG A 93 12.93 -5.77 -3.60
N LEU A 94 13.93 -5.03 -3.14
CA LEU A 94 15.32 -5.44 -3.31
C LEU A 94 15.71 -6.34 -2.13
N PRO A 95 16.42 -7.45 -2.36
CA PRO A 95 16.71 -8.44 -1.32
C PRO A 95 17.61 -7.89 -0.20
N VAL A 96 18.38 -6.83 -0.49
CA VAL A 96 19.32 -6.20 0.45
C VAL A 96 18.70 -5.02 1.23
N GLN A 97 17.42 -4.70 0.99
CA GLN A 97 16.76 -3.54 1.60
C GLN A 97 15.49 -3.96 2.37
N ILE A 98 15.23 -3.34 3.52
CA ILE A 98 14.02 -3.59 4.33
C ILE A 98 13.17 -2.32 4.38
N HIS A 99 12.19 -2.22 3.48
CA HIS A 99 11.44 -0.98 3.24
C HIS A 99 12.41 0.22 3.19
N THR A 100 12.07 1.32 3.84
CA THR A 100 12.94 2.48 3.94
C THR A 100 13.90 2.38 5.15
N ARG A 101 13.88 1.30 5.95
CA ARG A 101 14.59 1.22 7.25
C ARG A 101 16.08 0.94 7.14
N SER A 102 16.52 0.44 6.00
CA SER A 102 17.91 0.07 5.76
C SER A 102 18.83 1.26 5.40
N ALA A 103 18.25 2.46 5.19
CA ALA A 103 18.98 3.67 4.79
C ALA A 103 20.06 4.19 5.77
N ASN A 104 20.21 3.55 6.95
CA ASN A 104 21.29 3.85 7.91
C ASN A 104 22.44 2.83 7.83
N ALA A 105 22.33 1.82 6.98
CA ALA A 105 23.32 0.76 6.83
C ALA A 105 24.12 0.98 5.54
N LYS A 106 25.24 1.70 5.66
CA LYS A 106 26.12 2.09 4.53
C LYS A 106 26.45 0.92 3.59
N TRP A 107 26.69 -0.26 4.14
CA TRP A 107 27.01 -1.47 3.36
C TRP A 107 25.84 -1.95 2.48
N LEU A 108 24.60 -1.82 2.96
CA LEU A 108 23.42 -2.19 2.18
C LEU A 108 23.14 -1.15 1.10
N ASP A 109 23.37 0.12 1.42
CA ASP A 109 23.15 1.23 0.50
C ASP A 109 24.23 1.30 -0.60
N GLU A 110 25.46 0.91 -0.29
CA GLU A 110 26.52 0.73 -1.28
C GLU A 110 26.10 -0.27 -2.37
N ILE A 111 25.40 -1.35 -1.99
CA ILE A 111 24.86 -2.33 -2.93
C ILE A 111 23.65 -1.76 -3.71
N ALA A 112 22.76 -1.03 -3.03
CA ALA A 112 21.54 -0.49 -3.64
C ALA A 112 21.11 0.85 -3.02
N HIS A 113 21.45 1.95 -3.68
CA HIS A 113 21.11 3.33 -3.27
C HIS A 113 20.13 4.04 -4.22
N THR A 114 19.83 3.48 -5.39
CA THR A 114 18.90 4.08 -6.37
C THR A 114 17.76 3.13 -6.75
N ASN A 115 16.65 3.69 -7.25
CA ASN A 115 15.47 2.94 -7.72
C ASN A 115 15.11 3.29 -9.18
N PRO A 116 15.95 2.90 -10.16
CA PRO A 116 15.61 3.10 -11.57
C PRO A 116 14.34 2.32 -11.94
N LEU A 117 13.63 2.80 -12.97
CA LEU A 117 12.49 2.11 -13.53
C LEU A 117 12.97 0.91 -14.34
N TRP A 118 12.66 -0.30 -13.87
CA TRP A 118 12.89 -1.51 -14.64
C TRP A 118 11.92 -1.53 -15.82
N ILE A 119 12.47 -1.64 -17.02
CA ILE A 119 11.72 -1.62 -18.28
C ILE A 119 12.25 -2.69 -19.23
N HIS A 120 11.36 -3.45 -19.84
CA HIS A 120 11.73 -4.50 -20.79
C HIS A 120 12.32 -3.90 -22.09
N PRO A 121 13.31 -4.54 -22.75
CA PRO A 121 13.91 -4.03 -23.99
C PRO A 121 12.91 -3.68 -25.09
N SER A 122 11.87 -4.51 -25.29
CA SER A 122 10.84 -4.21 -26.30
C SER A 122 9.99 -2.97 -25.96
N HIS A 123 9.79 -2.67 -24.68
CA HIS A 123 9.11 -1.45 -24.25
C HIS A 123 10.03 -0.24 -24.40
N ALA A 124 11.27 -0.34 -23.93
CA ALA A 124 12.27 0.70 -24.06
C ALA A 124 12.54 1.09 -25.53
N SER A 125 12.57 0.10 -26.43
CA SER A 125 12.71 0.30 -27.88
C SER A 125 11.55 1.11 -28.48
N ARG A 126 10.29 0.86 -28.08
CA ARG A 126 9.14 1.67 -28.53
C ARG A 126 9.22 3.13 -28.10
N LEU A 127 9.92 3.40 -27.00
CA LEU A 127 10.11 4.75 -26.44
C LEU A 127 11.42 5.41 -26.89
N SER A 128 12.29 4.69 -27.61
CA SER A 128 13.66 5.12 -27.92
C SER A 128 14.45 5.53 -26.67
N VAL A 129 14.41 4.67 -25.65
CA VAL A 129 15.05 4.86 -24.34
C VAL A 129 16.08 3.76 -24.11
N GLN A 130 17.25 4.14 -23.57
CA GLN A 130 18.30 3.23 -23.14
C GLN A 130 18.49 3.26 -21.62
N THR A 131 19.26 2.32 -21.07
CA THR A 131 19.61 2.36 -19.64
C THR A 131 20.31 3.68 -19.31
N GLY A 132 19.87 4.33 -18.23
CA GLY A 132 20.40 5.60 -17.76
C GLY A 132 19.67 6.84 -18.29
N ASP A 133 18.92 6.72 -19.39
CA ASP A 133 18.05 7.78 -19.91
C ASP A 133 16.95 8.13 -18.91
N LEU A 134 16.48 9.37 -18.96
CA LEU A 134 15.36 9.82 -18.15
C LEU A 134 14.02 9.44 -18.81
N VAL A 135 13.13 8.93 -17.98
CA VAL A 135 11.74 8.65 -18.31
C VAL A 135 10.83 9.38 -17.33
N ARG A 136 9.71 9.86 -17.85
CA ARG A 136 8.59 10.36 -17.05
C ARG A 136 7.59 9.23 -16.90
N VAL A 137 7.22 8.94 -15.64
CA VAL A 137 6.16 7.99 -15.30
C VAL A 137 4.95 8.80 -14.86
N GLU A 138 3.94 8.86 -15.71
CA GLU A 138 2.69 9.56 -15.45
C GLU A 138 1.70 8.61 -14.79
N THR A 139 1.06 9.12 -13.75
CA THR A 139 -0.01 8.49 -12.96
C THR A 139 -1.28 9.31 -13.13
N GLU A 140 -2.41 8.84 -12.58
CA GLU A 140 -3.67 9.58 -12.62
C GLU A 140 -3.60 10.97 -11.94
N ILE A 141 -2.71 11.15 -10.96
CA ILE A 141 -2.66 12.38 -10.14
C ILE A 141 -1.40 13.21 -10.38
N GLY A 142 -0.51 12.82 -11.28
CA GLY A 142 0.77 13.51 -11.46
C GLY A 142 1.83 12.64 -12.12
N TYR A 143 3.11 12.95 -11.91
CA TYR A 143 4.22 12.19 -12.48
C TYR A 143 5.48 12.25 -11.62
N PHE A 144 6.40 11.33 -11.89
CA PHE A 144 7.78 11.40 -11.40
C PHE A 144 8.77 11.10 -12.52
N VAL A 145 9.95 11.71 -12.45
CA VAL A 145 11.03 11.54 -13.44
C VAL A 145 12.15 10.69 -12.84
N VAL A 146 12.47 9.58 -13.48
CA VAL A 146 13.45 8.59 -12.99
C VAL A 146 14.31 8.08 -14.15
N ARG A 147 15.43 7.42 -13.84
CA ARG A 147 16.25 6.74 -14.86
C ARG A 147 15.66 5.41 -15.25
N ALA A 148 15.76 5.05 -16.52
CA ALA A 148 15.44 3.71 -17.00
C ALA A 148 16.57 2.71 -16.70
N TRP A 149 16.18 1.49 -16.34
CA TRP A 149 17.03 0.30 -16.30
C TRP A 149 16.44 -0.74 -17.26
N VAL A 150 17.03 -0.85 -18.45
CA VAL A 150 16.55 -1.75 -19.50
C VAL A 150 17.03 -3.17 -19.21
N THR A 151 16.11 -4.11 -19.03
CA THR A 151 16.43 -5.49 -18.62
C THR A 151 15.37 -6.50 -19.07
N GLU A 152 15.79 -7.70 -19.48
CA GLU A 152 14.89 -8.83 -19.76
C GLU A 152 14.31 -9.47 -18.48
N GLY A 153 14.80 -9.07 -17.30
CA GLY A 153 14.31 -9.54 -15.99
C GLY A 153 12.91 -9.05 -15.60
N ILE A 154 12.20 -8.35 -16.49
CA ILE A 154 10.83 -7.86 -16.28
C ILE A 154 9.96 -8.16 -17.50
N ARG A 155 8.67 -8.40 -17.28
CA ARG A 155 7.71 -8.74 -18.33
C ARG A 155 7.51 -7.55 -19.31
N PRO A 156 7.35 -7.78 -20.64
CA PRO A 156 7.26 -6.73 -21.67
C PRO A 156 6.24 -5.59 -21.50
N ASP A 157 5.12 -5.86 -20.83
CA ASP A 157 3.96 -4.98 -20.63
C ASP A 157 3.83 -4.50 -19.18
N VAL A 158 4.91 -4.63 -18.40
CA VAL A 158 5.00 -4.23 -16.99
C VAL A 158 6.27 -3.42 -16.78
N VAL A 159 6.20 -2.41 -15.92
CA VAL A 159 7.36 -1.71 -15.39
C VAL A 159 7.38 -1.84 -13.87
N ALA A 160 8.56 -1.66 -13.26
CA ALA A 160 8.67 -1.77 -11.82
C ALA A 160 9.61 -0.68 -11.29
N CYS A 161 9.25 -0.04 -10.18
CA CYS A 161 10.11 0.88 -9.45
C CYS A 161 10.10 0.54 -7.95
N SER A 162 11.28 0.47 -7.34
CA SER A 162 11.46 0.04 -5.95
C SER A 162 11.05 1.15 -4.99
N HIS A 163 10.29 0.83 -3.94
CA HIS A 163 9.88 1.81 -2.91
C HIS A 163 10.91 2.05 -1.80
N HIS A 164 12.09 1.45 -1.89
CA HIS A 164 13.09 1.50 -0.82
C HIS A 164 13.82 2.86 -0.72
N MET A 165 13.91 3.60 -1.83
CA MET A 165 14.67 4.84 -1.98
C MET A 165 13.76 6.06 -2.21
N GLY A 166 14.37 7.25 -2.39
CA GLY A 166 13.64 8.50 -2.63
C GLY A 166 13.33 9.30 -1.38
N ARG A 167 14.03 9.06 -0.26
CA ARG A 167 13.86 9.92 0.92
C ARG A 167 14.35 11.33 0.60
N TRP A 168 13.70 12.34 1.17
CA TRP A 168 13.98 13.74 0.88
C TRP A 168 13.87 14.62 2.13
N LYS A 169 14.54 15.77 2.11
CA LYS A 169 14.53 16.80 3.16
C LYS A 169 14.49 18.20 2.55
N LEU A 170 13.92 19.15 3.28
CA LEU A 170 13.79 20.56 2.84
C LEU A 170 15.00 21.42 3.19
N SER A 171 15.81 20.97 4.15
CA SER A 171 16.98 21.68 4.64
C SER A 171 18.14 20.70 4.80
N ASP A 172 19.23 21.14 5.41
CA ASP A 172 20.37 20.28 5.71
C ASP A 172 20.11 19.32 6.88
N GLU A 173 19.05 19.56 7.65
CA GLU A 173 18.63 18.72 8.76
C GLU A 173 18.04 17.39 8.28
N GLY A 174 18.52 16.31 8.89
CA GLY A 174 18.15 14.94 8.53
C GLY A 174 19.34 14.12 8.06
N GLN A 175 19.06 12.86 7.74
CA GLN A 175 20.06 11.88 7.35
C GLN A 175 20.79 12.34 6.07
N ARG A 176 22.11 12.14 6.00
CA ARG A 176 22.97 12.73 4.95
C ARG A 176 23.42 11.74 3.87
N GLN A 177 23.21 10.43 4.08
CA GLN A 177 23.70 9.37 3.20
C GLN A 177 22.68 8.99 2.13
N LEU A 178 21.37 9.05 2.43
CA LEU A 178 20.25 8.50 1.65
C LEU A 178 19.06 9.47 1.49
N MET A 179 19.23 10.76 1.82
CA MET A 179 18.18 11.76 1.62
C MET A 179 18.64 12.87 0.68
N ALA A 180 17.88 13.11 -0.38
CA ALA A 180 18.11 14.27 -1.25
C ALA A 180 17.57 15.55 -0.60
N THR A 181 18.28 16.66 -0.79
CA THR A 181 17.72 17.99 -0.46
C THR A 181 16.86 18.46 -1.62
N VAL A 182 15.63 18.88 -1.33
CA VAL A 182 14.61 19.23 -2.32
C VAL A 182 13.94 20.56 -1.97
N SER A 183 13.39 21.23 -2.97
CA SER A 183 12.46 22.33 -2.79
C SER A 183 11.04 21.89 -3.15
N LEU A 184 10.07 22.41 -2.43
CA LEU A 184 8.66 22.28 -2.78
C LEU A 184 8.15 23.60 -3.35
N ALA A 185 7.33 23.51 -4.39
CA ALA A 185 6.50 24.59 -4.90
C ALA A 185 5.05 24.11 -4.87
N HIS A 186 4.11 25.03 -4.61
CA HIS A 186 2.69 24.72 -4.70
C HIS A 186 1.93 25.91 -5.28
N GLU A 187 0.93 25.62 -6.09
CA GLU A 187 0.00 26.58 -6.66
C GLU A 187 -1.40 25.93 -6.70
N GLY A 188 -2.34 26.46 -5.92
CA GLY A 188 -3.65 25.83 -5.77
C GLY A 188 -3.54 24.38 -5.26
N SER A 189 -4.02 23.42 -6.05
CA SER A 189 -3.97 21.98 -5.72
C SER A 189 -2.69 21.29 -6.20
N GLU A 190 -1.89 21.94 -7.04
CA GLU A 190 -0.69 21.39 -7.65
C GLU A 190 0.53 21.57 -6.75
N TRP A 191 1.31 20.51 -6.62
CA TRP A 191 2.56 20.45 -5.89
C TRP A 191 3.67 19.99 -6.81
N GLY A 192 4.81 20.66 -6.73
CA GLY A 192 6.04 20.26 -7.39
C GLY A 192 7.14 20.03 -6.35
N LEU A 193 7.86 18.92 -6.48
CA LEU A 193 9.10 18.66 -5.75
C LEU A 193 10.24 18.63 -6.76
N LYS A 194 11.24 19.49 -6.54
CA LYS A 194 12.44 19.57 -7.37
C LYS A 194 13.66 19.25 -6.54
N ARG A 195 14.53 18.39 -7.07
CA ARG A 195 15.79 18.05 -6.42
C ARG A 195 16.77 19.21 -6.53
N GLN A 196 17.28 19.66 -5.38
CA GLN A 196 18.30 20.72 -5.31
C GLN A 196 19.70 20.14 -5.19
N ARG A 197 19.88 19.14 -4.32
CA ARG A 197 21.17 18.54 -4.05
C ARG A 197 21.03 17.06 -3.72
N GLY A 198 22.00 16.27 -4.18
CA GLY A 198 22.14 14.88 -3.79
C GLY A 198 22.81 14.69 -2.45
N VAL A 199 23.23 13.45 -2.24
CA VAL A 199 24.11 13.08 -1.13
C VAL A 199 25.55 13.16 -1.59
N ALA A 200 26.44 13.37 -0.63
CA ALA A 200 27.87 13.51 -0.84
C ALA A 200 28.59 13.05 0.44
N PRO A 201 29.91 12.74 0.35
CA PRO A 201 30.76 12.58 1.50
C PRO A 201 30.61 13.72 2.51
N TYR A 202 30.69 13.40 3.80
CA TYR A 202 30.68 14.40 4.86
C TYR A 202 31.55 13.96 6.03
N GLU A 203 32.13 14.93 6.73
CA GLU A 203 33.01 14.67 7.86
C GLU A 203 32.22 14.37 9.14
N THR A 204 32.62 13.31 9.84
CA THR A 204 32.14 12.94 11.17
C THR A 204 33.25 12.21 11.93
N SER A 205 32.98 11.81 13.18
CA SER A 205 33.86 10.88 13.92
C SER A 205 33.96 9.48 13.29
N ASP A 206 33.04 9.12 12.40
CA ASP A 206 33.05 7.88 11.65
C ASP A 206 33.69 8.10 10.27
N SER A 207 34.91 7.59 10.08
CA SER A 207 35.69 7.79 8.85
C SER A 207 35.02 7.29 7.57
N ASP A 208 34.06 6.36 7.66
CA ASP A 208 33.36 5.84 6.48
C ASP A 208 32.41 6.87 5.86
N THR A 209 32.01 7.92 6.58
CA THR A 209 31.14 8.97 5.99
C THR A 209 31.83 9.77 4.89
N LEU A 210 33.18 9.79 4.87
CA LEU A 210 33.96 10.37 3.78
C LEU A 210 34.12 9.44 2.57
N ARG A 211 33.76 8.15 2.71
CA ARG A 211 33.89 7.12 1.65
C ARG A 211 32.62 6.96 0.80
N ILE A 212 31.56 7.71 1.10
CA ILE A 212 30.29 7.65 0.37
C ILE A 212 30.49 8.11 -1.08
N TRP A 213 30.41 7.18 -2.03
CA TRP A 213 30.65 7.48 -3.45
C TRP A 213 29.35 7.65 -4.27
N TRP A 214 28.23 7.14 -3.77
CA TRP A 214 26.95 7.30 -4.45
C TRP A 214 26.43 8.73 -4.28
N THR A 215 25.83 9.24 -5.37
CA THR A 215 25.18 10.56 -5.37
C THR A 215 23.68 10.45 -5.65
N ASP A 216 23.24 9.35 -6.25
CA ASP A 216 21.84 9.03 -6.47
C ASP A 216 21.25 8.34 -5.24
N VAL A 217 20.08 8.80 -4.81
CA VAL A 217 19.34 8.27 -3.65
C VAL A 217 17.89 7.96 -3.98
N GLY A 218 17.61 7.79 -5.29
CA GLY A 218 16.30 7.45 -5.81
C GLY A 218 15.27 8.57 -5.81
N VAL A 219 14.03 8.20 -6.17
CA VAL A 219 12.87 9.07 -6.36
C VAL A 219 11.67 8.56 -5.57
N HIS A 220 10.92 9.46 -4.93
CA HIS A 220 9.78 9.11 -4.08
C HIS A 220 8.49 8.85 -4.89
N GLN A 221 8.44 7.74 -5.63
CA GLN A 221 7.30 7.42 -6.51
C GLN A 221 5.92 7.48 -5.82
N ASN A 222 5.83 7.10 -4.54
CA ASN A 222 4.55 7.00 -3.82
C ASN A 222 3.79 8.33 -3.68
N LEU A 223 4.46 9.48 -3.85
CA LEU A 223 3.77 10.78 -3.82
C LEU A 223 2.78 10.93 -4.99
N THR A 224 3.02 10.21 -6.08
CA THR A 224 2.22 10.25 -7.30
C THR A 224 1.12 9.20 -7.33
N PHE A 225 0.93 8.41 -6.26
CA PHE A 225 -0.07 7.34 -6.29
C PHE A 225 -1.43 7.83 -5.81
N PRO A 226 -2.51 7.61 -6.57
CA PRO A 226 -3.86 7.97 -6.14
C PRO A 226 -4.31 7.07 -5.00
N VAL A 227 -5.27 7.54 -4.21
CA VAL A 227 -5.82 6.76 -3.11
C VAL A 227 -6.79 5.70 -3.67
N HIS A 228 -6.32 4.46 -3.78
CA HIS A 228 -7.07 3.30 -4.28
C HIS A 228 -7.44 2.31 -3.16
N PRO A 229 -8.42 2.60 -2.28
CA PRO A 229 -8.81 1.67 -1.22
C PRO A 229 -9.69 0.56 -1.80
N ASP A 230 -9.28 -0.69 -1.65
CA ASP A 230 -10.11 -1.86 -1.97
C ASP A 230 -11.51 -1.71 -1.33
N PRO A 231 -12.60 -1.75 -2.11
CA PRO A 231 -13.92 -1.37 -1.61
C PRO A 231 -14.48 -2.26 -0.49
N VAL A 232 -13.93 -3.47 -0.32
CA VAL A 232 -14.37 -4.45 0.67
C VAL A 232 -13.54 -4.36 1.95
N SER A 233 -12.21 -4.36 1.82
CA SER A 233 -11.27 -4.41 2.95
C SER A 233 -10.78 -3.05 3.43
N GLY A 234 -10.87 -2.02 2.58
CA GLY A 234 -10.30 -0.69 2.80
C GLY A 234 -8.77 -0.64 2.67
N MET A 235 -8.11 -1.75 2.31
CA MET A 235 -6.66 -1.79 2.10
C MET A 235 -6.27 -1.15 0.77
N HIS A 236 -5.11 -0.52 0.70
CA HIS A 236 -4.69 0.15 -0.53
C HIS A 236 -4.29 -0.86 -1.64
N CYS A 237 -4.81 -0.65 -2.85
CA CYS A 237 -4.43 -1.36 -4.07
C CYS A 237 -3.19 -0.68 -4.70
N TRP A 238 -2.00 -1.24 -4.44
CA TRP A 238 -0.73 -0.56 -4.71
C TRP A 238 -0.25 -0.52 -6.16
N HIS A 239 -0.58 -1.51 -6.99
CA HIS A 239 -0.17 -1.51 -8.40
C HIS A 239 -0.88 -0.37 -9.13
N GLN A 240 -0.17 0.34 -10.01
CA GLN A 240 -0.70 1.53 -10.68
C GLN A 240 -0.82 1.28 -12.18
N ALA A 241 -1.85 1.85 -12.80
CA ALA A 241 -1.86 2.08 -14.24
C ALA A 241 -1.07 3.36 -14.52
N VAL A 242 -0.05 3.28 -15.37
CA VAL A 242 0.83 4.42 -15.66
C VAL A 242 1.12 4.53 -17.15
N ARG A 243 1.45 5.74 -17.61
CA ARG A 243 2.08 5.96 -18.92
C ARG A 243 3.56 6.20 -18.71
N VAL A 244 4.39 5.47 -19.45
CA VAL A 244 5.85 5.67 -19.44
C VAL A 244 6.24 6.34 -20.74
N LYS A 245 6.90 7.48 -20.63
CA LYS A 245 7.36 8.26 -21.78
C LYS A 245 8.82 8.65 -21.58
N ARG A 246 9.51 8.97 -22.67
CA ARG A 246 10.79 9.68 -22.57
C ARG A 246 10.56 10.97 -21.80
N ALA A 247 11.51 11.34 -20.93
CA ALA A 247 11.43 12.60 -20.21
C ALA A 247 11.32 13.79 -21.19
N GLU A 248 10.50 14.78 -20.83
CA GLU A 248 10.26 15.94 -21.67
C GLU A 248 11.39 16.97 -21.58
N VAL A 249 11.37 17.96 -22.49
CA VAL A 249 12.30 19.08 -22.43
C VAL A 249 12.09 19.84 -21.13
N GLY A 250 13.13 19.89 -20.28
CA GLY A 250 13.09 20.57 -18.98
C GLY A 250 12.91 19.65 -17.79
N ASP A 251 12.50 18.40 -17.99
CA ASP A 251 12.45 17.39 -16.93
C ASP A 251 13.85 17.13 -16.37
N LYS A 252 13.96 17.09 -15.04
CA LYS A 252 15.17 16.71 -14.35
C LYS A 252 14.94 15.45 -13.51
N TYR A 253 16.01 14.69 -13.32
CA TYR A 253 15.97 13.50 -12.48
C TYR A 253 15.47 13.82 -11.07
N GLY A 254 14.44 13.09 -10.62
CA GLY A 254 13.83 13.28 -9.31
C GLY A 254 12.78 14.38 -9.24
N ASP A 255 12.43 15.02 -10.36
CA ASP A 255 11.27 15.89 -10.42
C ASP A 255 9.99 15.08 -10.18
N ILE A 256 9.11 15.63 -9.34
CA ILE A 256 7.80 15.05 -9.02
C ILE A 256 6.76 16.17 -9.12
N SER A 257 5.62 15.87 -9.73
CA SER A 257 4.44 16.73 -9.76
C SER A 257 3.22 15.95 -9.30
N VAL A 258 2.37 16.56 -8.48
CA VAL A 258 1.17 15.94 -7.91
C VAL A 258 0.05 16.96 -7.83
N ASP A 259 -1.16 16.55 -8.17
CA ASP A 259 -2.39 17.33 -7.98
C ASP A 259 -3.25 16.69 -6.87
N THR A 260 -3.37 17.42 -5.77
CA THR A 260 -4.11 16.98 -4.59
C THR A 260 -5.62 16.94 -4.81
N GLN A 261 -6.15 17.75 -5.74
CA GLN A 261 -7.56 17.70 -6.10
C GLN A 261 -7.86 16.41 -6.87
N LYS A 262 -7.03 16.04 -7.86
CA LYS A 262 -7.17 14.75 -8.56
C LYS A 262 -7.09 13.57 -7.60
N SER A 263 -6.20 13.62 -6.60
CA SER A 263 -6.12 12.61 -5.54
C SER A 263 -7.41 12.50 -4.74
N ARG A 264 -8.03 13.64 -4.38
CA ARG A 264 -9.32 13.67 -3.69
C ARG A 264 -10.46 13.13 -4.56
N GLU A 265 -10.45 13.43 -5.84
CA GLU A 265 -11.43 12.92 -6.80
C GLU A 265 -11.30 11.39 -6.99
N ALA A 266 -10.06 10.88 -7.10
CA ALA A 266 -9.79 9.44 -7.14
C ALA A 266 -10.33 8.75 -5.88
N TYR A 267 -10.02 9.28 -4.69
CA TYR A 267 -10.57 8.78 -3.44
C TYR A 267 -12.10 8.74 -3.45
N LYS A 268 -12.76 9.82 -3.90
CA LYS A 268 -14.24 9.87 -3.96
C LYS A 268 -14.82 8.85 -4.94
N ARG A 269 -14.19 8.65 -6.11
CA ARG A 269 -14.59 7.62 -7.09
C ARG A 269 -14.54 6.23 -6.45
N TRP A 270 -13.44 5.91 -5.76
CA TRP A 270 -13.28 4.62 -5.08
C TRP A 270 -14.20 4.45 -3.88
N LEU A 271 -14.43 5.50 -3.09
CA LEU A 271 -15.42 5.48 -2.02
C LEU A 271 -16.82 5.16 -2.55
N GLY A 272 -17.17 5.66 -3.74
CA GLY A 272 -18.44 5.32 -4.40
C GLY A 272 -18.58 3.85 -4.81
N LEU A 273 -17.50 3.06 -4.81
CA LEU A 273 -17.55 1.61 -5.06
C LEU A 273 -17.87 0.81 -3.79
N THR A 274 -17.84 1.45 -2.61
CA THR A 274 -18.09 0.80 -1.33
C THR A 274 -19.59 0.61 -1.06
N ARG A 275 -19.92 -0.26 -0.10
CA ARG A 275 -21.27 -0.41 0.43
C ARG A 275 -21.39 0.34 1.76
N PRO A 276 -22.21 1.40 1.85
CA PRO A 276 -22.33 2.19 3.06
C PRO A 276 -22.86 1.39 4.26
N ALA A 277 -22.25 1.56 5.42
CA ALA A 277 -22.58 0.77 6.61
C ALA A 277 -23.96 1.11 7.21
N ASP A 278 -24.45 2.34 7.02
CA ASP A 278 -25.80 2.75 7.42
C ASP A 278 -26.92 1.97 6.73
N THR A 279 -26.65 1.46 5.52
CA THR A 279 -27.62 0.76 4.67
C THR A 279 -27.33 -0.73 4.51
N HIS A 280 -26.06 -1.15 4.67
CA HIS A 280 -25.63 -2.54 4.41
C HIS A 280 -25.06 -3.26 5.65
N SER A 281 -24.89 -2.57 6.78
CA SER A 281 -24.47 -3.25 8.01
C SER A 281 -25.64 -4.03 8.60
N PRO A 282 -25.47 -5.34 8.89
CA PRO A 282 -26.55 -6.15 9.47
C PRO A 282 -26.85 -5.79 10.93
N ASP A 283 -25.97 -5.05 11.60
CA ASP A 283 -26.07 -4.72 13.03
C ASP A 283 -25.86 -3.22 13.32
N GLY A 284 -25.84 -2.38 12.28
CA GLY A 284 -25.64 -0.93 12.42
C GLY A 284 -24.23 -0.52 12.85
N THR A 285 -23.24 -1.43 12.77
CA THR A 285 -21.84 -1.13 13.06
C THR A 285 -21.01 -0.87 11.79
N ARG A 286 -19.84 -0.24 11.95
CA ARG A 286 -18.93 0.15 10.85
C ARG A 286 -18.22 -1.03 10.18
N ARG A 287 -18.07 -2.16 10.89
CA ARG A 287 -17.40 -3.38 10.40
C ARG A 287 -17.73 -4.57 11.31
N PRO A 288 -17.61 -5.82 10.83
CA PRO A 288 -17.84 -6.97 11.68
C PRO A 288 -16.90 -6.95 12.90
N TYR A 289 -17.47 -7.04 14.10
CA TYR A 289 -16.68 -6.99 15.33
C TYR A 289 -15.71 -8.18 15.40
N TRP A 290 -16.14 -9.38 15.00
CA TRP A 290 -15.34 -10.60 15.17
C TRP A 290 -14.01 -10.60 14.41
N LEU A 291 -13.89 -9.81 13.34
CA LEU A 291 -12.68 -9.74 12.53
C LEU A 291 -11.48 -9.24 13.35
N LEU A 292 -10.32 -9.80 13.02
CA LEU A 292 -9.05 -9.41 13.60
C LEU A 292 -8.79 -7.90 13.40
N ARG A 293 -8.29 -7.25 14.46
CA ARG A 293 -7.79 -5.87 14.41
C ARG A 293 -6.67 -5.70 15.45
N PRO A 294 -5.45 -5.31 15.04
CA PRO A 294 -4.44 -4.84 15.98
C PRO A 294 -4.99 -3.64 16.75
N LEU A 295 -4.76 -3.59 18.07
CA LEU A 295 -5.30 -2.55 18.94
C LEU A 295 -6.83 -2.39 18.77
N LYS A 296 -7.55 -3.51 18.89
CA LYS A 296 -9.00 -3.59 18.66
C LYS A 296 -9.75 -2.61 19.59
N PRO A 297 -10.52 -1.65 19.06
CA PRO A 297 -11.32 -0.74 19.88
C PRO A 297 -12.42 -1.46 20.66
N ALA A 298 -12.91 -0.82 21.72
CA ALA A 298 -14.11 -1.25 22.42
C ALA A 298 -15.36 -1.16 21.50
N ARG A 299 -16.42 -1.91 21.84
CA ARG A 299 -17.58 -2.13 20.94
C ARG A 299 -18.33 -0.85 20.60
N GLU A 300 -18.41 0.09 21.52
CA GLU A 300 -19.05 1.39 21.35
C GLU A 300 -18.47 2.18 20.17
N PHE A 301 -17.17 2.08 19.90
CA PHE A 301 -16.50 2.75 18.77
C PHE A 301 -16.75 2.10 17.41
N TYR A 302 -17.45 0.96 17.38
CA TYR A 302 -17.92 0.35 16.15
C TYR A 302 -19.27 0.91 15.71
N ARG A 303 -20.01 1.59 16.59
CA ARG A 303 -21.30 2.19 16.24
C ARG A 303 -21.12 3.28 15.19
N LEU A 304 -22.12 3.42 14.33
CA LEU A 304 -22.24 4.58 13.47
C LEU A 304 -22.58 5.81 14.33
N PRO A 305 -22.11 7.00 13.93
CA PRO A 305 -22.46 8.24 14.63
C PRO A 305 -23.95 8.50 14.42
N GLU A 306 -24.62 9.09 15.41
CA GLU A 306 -26.01 9.53 15.25
C GLU A 306 -26.05 10.70 14.26
N GLU A 307 -27.10 10.82 13.44
CA GLU A 307 -27.22 11.87 12.39
C GLU A 307 -26.93 13.29 12.89
N LYS A 308 -27.16 13.58 14.18
CA LYS A 308 -26.88 14.88 14.80
C LYS A 308 -25.39 15.21 14.94
N GLU A 309 -24.50 14.23 14.97
CA GLU A 309 -23.05 14.42 15.11
C GLU A 309 -22.34 14.67 13.77
N LEU A 310 -23.00 14.46 12.63
CA LEU A 310 -22.41 14.61 11.29
C LEU A 310 -22.53 16.04 10.72
N VAL A 311 -23.26 16.93 11.40
CA VAL A 311 -23.58 18.30 10.94
C VAL A 311 -22.95 19.37 11.86
N SER A 312 -22.18 18.98 12.89
CA SER A 312 -21.38 19.87 13.73
C SER A 312 -19.90 19.80 13.37
#